data_AF-A0A958J2Z0-F1
#
_entry.id   AF-A0A958J2Z0-F1
#
_cell.length_a   1.000
_cell.length_b   1.000
_cell.length_c   1.000
_cell.angle_alpha   90.00
_cell.angle_beta   90.00
_cell.angle_gamma   90.00
#
_symmetry.space_group_name_H-M   'P 1'
#
loop_
_entity.id
_entity.type
_entity.pdbx_description
1 polymer ?
#
loop_
_entity_poly.entity_id
_entity_poly.type
_entity_poly.pdbx_seq_one_letter_code
_entity_poly.pdbx_strand_id
1 'polypeptide(L)'
;MTQFFSKSRTARMVALSVTLGVFGALVSQLFMILIEFATRLFLGELAGYQPATTALEGGLEARSGAFGLYLIPLATTIGGLISGLLVCRFAPEAEGHGTDAAIRSYHRLGGSIRPRVPLVKALASAATIGSGGSAGREGPIAQIAAGLGSFIGTKLKLSVPDRRVVMLTGIAAGISASFKSPLGAALFTVEVLYGGLEFETGVLAFCVIASSVAYAVNGFFSGWIPIFQIPPDLAFTRSTDLFWFAMLGVICGISGSLLPTLFYRFNQYFKELSIYP
;
A
#
# COMPACT_ATOMS: atom_id res chain seq x y z
N MET A 1 5.57 -12.47 30.60
CA MET A 1 4.27 -12.32 29.90
C MET A 1 3.25 -11.44 30.66
N THR A 2 3.65 -10.56 31.60
CA THR A 2 2.66 -9.80 32.40
C THR A 2 3.26 -8.49 32.94
N GLN A 3 3.63 -7.55 32.06
CA GLN A 3 3.95 -6.17 32.48
C GLN A 3 3.70 -5.10 31.40
N PHE A 4 2.85 -5.38 30.40
CA PHE A 4 2.75 -4.55 29.19
C PHE A 4 1.69 -3.44 29.20
N PHE A 5 0.83 -3.36 30.22
CA PHE A 5 -0.25 -2.36 30.28
C PHE A 5 -0.27 -1.59 31.60
N SER A 6 0.63 -0.62 31.74
CA SER A 6 0.31 0.56 32.55
C SER A 6 -0.85 1.28 31.86
N LYS A 7 -1.93 1.57 32.59
CA LYS A 7 -3.14 2.26 32.09
C LYS A 7 -2.79 3.53 31.28
N SER A 8 -1.72 4.22 31.68
CA SER A 8 -1.18 5.41 31.01
C SER A 8 -0.60 5.11 29.62
N ARG A 9 0.15 4.01 29.46
CA ARG A 9 0.71 3.60 28.15
C ARG A 9 -0.40 3.22 27.17
N THR A 10 -1.39 2.45 27.61
CA THR A 10 -2.51 2.06 26.75
C THR A 10 -3.29 3.26 26.26
N ALA A 11 -3.64 4.20 27.16
CA ALA A 11 -4.36 5.41 26.79
C ALA A 11 -3.58 6.25 25.77
N ARG A 12 -2.25 6.38 25.96
CA ARG A 12 -1.37 7.04 25.00
C ARG A 12 -1.39 6.36 23.63
N MET A 13 -1.31 5.03 23.58
CA MET A 13 -1.35 4.29 22.32
C MET A 13 -2.69 4.42 21.60
N VAL A 14 -3.81 4.35 22.32
CA VAL A 14 -5.14 4.59 21.74
C VAL A 14 -5.23 5.99 21.13
N ALA A 15 -4.77 7.03 21.84
CA ALA A 15 -4.75 8.39 21.31
C ALA A 15 -3.87 8.51 20.05
N LEU A 16 -2.72 7.84 20.03
CA LEU A 16 -1.86 7.77 18.86
C LEU A 16 -2.51 7.00 17.71
N SER A 17 -3.24 5.92 17.96
CA SER A 17 -4.00 5.18 16.95
C SER A 17 -5.06 6.05 16.28
N VAL A 18 -5.83 6.81 17.06
CA VAL A 18 -6.82 7.75 16.51
C VAL A 18 -6.12 8.81 15.65
N THR A 19 -5.03 9.39 16.17
CA THR A 19 -4.23 10.41 15.46
C THR A 19 -3.69 9.87 14.14
N LEU A 20 -3.10 8.67 14.16
CA LEU A 20 -2.60 7.98 12.97
C LEU A 20 -3.72 7.59 12.00
N GLY A 21 -4.92 7.28 12.50
CA GLY A 21 -6.09 7.05 11.66
C GLY A 21 -6.41 8.29 10.81
N VAL A 22 -6.46 9.47 11.44
CA VAL A 22 -6.72 10.74 10.74
C VAL A 22 -5.60 11.05 9.75
N PHE A 23 -4.35 11.10 10.20
CA PHE A 23 -3.22 11.46 9.32
C PHE A 23 -2.96 10.40 8.25
N GLY A 24 -3.16 9.11 8.56
CA GLY A 24 -3.03 8.01 7.61
C GLY A 24 -4.05 8.11 6.48
N ALA A 25 -5.30 8.50 6.78
CA ALA A 25 -6.29 8.80 5.76
C ALA A 25 -5.91 10.00 4.89
N LEU A 26 -5.43 11.09 5.48
CA LEU A 26 -4.98 12.27 4.72
C LEU A 26 -3.79 11.96 3.80
N VAL A 27 -2.83 11.18 4.29
CA VAL A 27 -1.67 10.72 3.50
C VAL A 27 -2.11 9.80 2.36
N SER A 28 -3.05 8.88 2.63
CA SER A 28 -3.64 8.01 1.62
C SER A 28 -4.37 8.82 0.54
N GLN A 29 -5.17 9.81 0.94
CA GLN A 29 -5.88 10.71 0.03
C GLN A 29 -4.91 11.51 -0.84
N LEU A 30 -3.88 12.10 -0.25
CA LEU A 30 -2.85 12.81 -1.02
C LEU A 30 -2.17 11.89 -2.04
N PHE A 31 -1.89 10.64 -1.66
CA PHE A 31 -1.30 9.68 -2.58
C PHE A 31 -2.25 9.28 -3.72
N MET A 32 -3.54 9.10 -3.44
CA MET A 32 -4.56 8.83 -4.46
C MET A 32 -4.69 10.02 -5.44
N ILE A 33 -4.71 11.26 -4.94
CA ILE A 33 -4.73 12.47 -5.76
C ILE A 33 -3.48 12.56 -6.65
N LEU A 34 -2.30 12.21 -6.12
CA LEU A 34 -1.06 12.18 -6.91
C LEU A 34 -1.12 11.13 -8.02
N ILE A 35 -1.66 9.94 -7.75
CA ILE A 35 -1.86 8.91 -8.78
C ILE A 35 -2.83 9.43 -9.83
N GLU A 36 -3.98 9.98 -9.44
CA GLU A 36 -4.98 10.49 -10.37
C GLU A 36 -4.43 11.62 -11.24
N PHE A 37 -3.68 12.55 -10.65
CA PHE A 37 -3.00 13.61 -11.38
C PHE A 37 -2.02 13.04 -12.40
N ALA A 38 -1.19 12.07 -12.00
CA ALA A 38 -0.26 11.40 -12.90
C ALA A 38 -1.00 10.64 -14.01
N THR A 39 -2.12 9.97 -13.71
CA THR A 39 -2.98 9.29 -14.68
C THR A 39 -3.52 10.26 -15.73
N ARG A 40 -4.05 11.40 -15.29
CA ARG A 40 -4.56 12.43 -16.20
C ARG A 40 -3.45 13.00 -17.07
N LEU A 41 -2.26 13.23 -16.51
CA LEU A 41 -1.11 13.76 -17.25
C LEU A 41 -0.56 12.77 -18.29
N PHE A 42 -0.26 11.53 -17.88
CA PHE A 42 0.42 10.55 -18.73
C PHE A 42 -0.55 9.81 -19.65
N LEU A 43 -1.68 9.33 -19.13
CA LEU A 43 -2.62 8.58 -19.93
C LEU A 43 -3.63 9.51 -20.61
N GLY A 44 -4.16 10.51 -19.89
CA GLY A 44 -5.11 11.47 -20.46
C GLY A 44 -4.49 12.39 -21.52
N GLU A 45 -3.64 13.32 -21.10
CA GLU A 45 -3.09 14.37 -21.99
C GLU A 45 -2.06 13.81 -22.99
N LEU A 46 -1.11 13.00 -22.52
CA LEU A 46 -0.04 12.50 -23.38
C LEU A 46 -0.51 11.33 -24.28
N ALA A 47 -1.23 10.35 -23.73
CA ALA A 47 -1.63 9.16 -24.51
C ALA A 47 -3.03 9.24 -25.12
N GLY A 48 -3.87 10.20 -24.71
CA GLY A 48 -5.27 10.27 -25.15
C GLY A 48 -6.10 9.06 -24.69
N TYR A 49 -5.68 8.38 -23.63
CA TYR A 49 -6.26 7.15 -23.12
C TYR A 49 -6.86 7.34 -21.74
N GLN A 50 -8.13 6.97 -21.58
CA GLN A 50 -8.81 6.93 -20.30
C GLN A 50 -8.96 5.46 -19.88
N PRO A 51 -8.21 4.98 -18.87
CA PRO A 51 -8.31 3.61 -18.41
C PRO A 51 -9.68 3.33 -17.77
N ALA A 52 -10.14 2.09 -17.88
CA ALA A 52 -11.20 1.60 -17.00
C ALA A 52 -10.68 1.64 -15.56
N THR A 53 -11.51 2.14 -14.66
CA THR A 53 -11.18 2.32 -13.24
C THR A 53 -12.25 1.62 -12.39
N THR A 54 -12.13 1.73 -11.07
CA THR A 54 -13.16 1.21 -10.18
C THR A 54 -14.45 2.04 -10.30
N ALA A 55 -15.58 1.50 -9.82
CA ALA A 55 -16.87 2.18 -9.90
C ALA A 55 -16.86 3.60 -9.29
N LEU A 56 -15.88 3.91 -8.44
CA LEU A 56 -15.69 5.21 -7.79
C LEU A 56 -14.68 6.13 -8.50
N GLU A 57 -13.89 5.62 -9.44
CA GLU A 57 -12.69 6.30 -9.96
C GLU A 57 -12.81 6.70 -11.45
N GLY A 58 -13.97 6.50 -12.09
CA GLY A 58 -14.15 6.85 -13.52
C GLY A 58 -14.90 5.83 -14.39
N GLY A 59 -15.38 4.71 -13.82
CA GLY A 59 -16.24 3.75 -14.52
C GLY A 59 -15.49 2.64 -15.25
N LEU A 60 -16.23 1.62 -15.68
CA LEU A 60 -15.71 0.33 -16.16
C LEU A 60 -15.28 0.32 -17.63
N GLU A 61 -15.47 1.42 -18.36
CA GLU A 61 -15.18 1.49 -19.79
C GLU A 61 -13.91 2.27 -20.07
N ALA A 62 -12.97 1.65 -20.78
CA ALA A 62 -11.79 2.32 -21.29
C ALA A 62 -12.12 3.08 -22.58
N ARG A 63 -11.58 4.29 -22.74
CA ARG A 63 -11.73 5.10 -23.96
C ARG A 63 -10.36 5.43 -24.53
N SER A 64 -10.24 5.32 -25.85
CA SER A 64 -9.01 5.65 -26.57
C SER A 64 -9.25 6.79 -27.56
N GLY A 65 -8.34 7.74 -27.61
CA GLY A 65 -8.35 8.86 -28.56
C GLY A 65 -7.91 8.44 -29.95
N ALA A 66 -7.67 9.44 -30.82
CA ALA A 66 -7.35 9.23 -32.23
C ALA A 66 -6.10 8.36 -32.48
N PHE A 67 -5.16 8.34 -31.54
CA PHE A 67 -3.93 7.54 -31.61
C PHE A 67 -4.06 6.15 -30.96
N GLY A 68 -5.27 5.74 -30.57
CA GLY A 68 -5.53 4.41 -30.00
C GLY A 68 -4.67 4.14 -28.76
N LEU A 69 -4.01 2.97 -28.74
CA LEU A 69 -3.16 2.52 -27.63
C LEU A 69 -1.66 2.78 -27.87
N TYR A 70 -1.27 3.36 -29.01
CA TYR A 70 0.13 3.45 -29.44
C TYR A 70 1.00 4.37 -28.57
N LEU A 71 0.39 5.34 -27.89
CA LEU A 71 1.09 6.27 -27.01
C LEU A 71 1.25 5.76 -25.57
N ILE A 72 0.56 4.69 -25.20
CA ILE A 72 0.65 4.10 -23.85
C ILE A 72 2.08 3.61 -23.54
N PRO A 73 2.77 2.86 -24.42
CA PRO A 73 4.16 2.46 -24.16
C PRO A 73 5.07 3.66 -23.90
N LEU A 74 4.91 4.75 -24.66
CA LEU A 74 5.69 5.97 -24.46
C LEU A 74 5.41 6.60 -23.09
N ALA A 75 4.13 6.74 -22.72
CA ALA A 75 3.72 7.24 -21.42
C ALA A 75 4.32 6.39 -20.28
N THR A 76 4.21 5.06 -20.36
CA THR A 76 4.77 4.12 -19.39
C THR A 76 6.30 4.23 -19.30
N THR A 77 7.01 4.37 -20.43
CA THR A 77 8.47 4.56 -20.43
C THR A 77 8.87 5.85 -19.74
N ILE A 78 8.17 6.96 -19.99
CA ILE A 78 8.45 8.25 -19.34
C ILE A 78 8.17 8.16 -17.84
N GLY A 79 7.05 7.56 -17.43
CA GLY A 79 6.72 7.36 -16.01
C GLY A 79 7.75 6.47 -15.30
N GLY A 80 8.20 5.40 -15.95
CA GLY A 80 9.27 4.53 -15.46
C GLY A 80 10.61 5.26 -15.32
N LEU A 81 10.98 6.10 -16.30
CA LEU A 81 12.20 6.92 -16.25
C LEU A 81 12.15 7.92 -15.10
N ILE A 82 11.03 8.64 -14.92
CA ILE A 82 10.84 9.58 -13.81
C ILE A 82 10.94 8.86 -12.47
N SER A 83 10.26 7.71 -12.33
CA SER A 83 10.33 6.86 -11.14
C SER A 83 11.77 6.42 -10.83
N GLY A 84 12.49 5.92 -11.83
CA GLY A 84 13.90 5.52 -11.72
C GLY A 84 14.80 6.67 -11.28
N LEU A 85 14.71 7.83 -11.94
CA LEU A 85 15.50 9.02 -11.60
C LEU A 85 15.23 9.50 -10.16
N LEU A 86 13.96 9.52 -9.75
CA LEU A 86 13.58 9.93 -8.40
C LEU A 86 14.18 9.00 -7.34
N VAL A 87 14.05 7.69 -7.52
CA VAL A 87 14.56 6.69 -6.58
C VAL A 87 16.08 6.67 -6.57
N CYS A 88 16.74 6.58 -7.72
CA CYS A 88 18.20 6.51 -7.82
C CYS A 88 18.87 7.78 -7.27
N ARG A 89 18.30 8.97 -7.51
CA ARG A 89 18.93 10.23 -7.11
C ARG A 89 18.64 10.63 -5.67
N PHE A 90 17.40 10.48 -5.20
CA PHE A 90 16.96 11.09 -3.93
C PHE A 90 16.80 10.09 -2.78
N ALA A 91 16.33 8.88 -3.06
CA ALA A 91 16.13 7.86 -2.03
C ALA A 91 16.22 6.43 -2.60
N PRO A 92 17.43 5.88 -2.75
CA PRO A 92 17.60 4.48 -3.16
C PRO A 92 16.90 3.49 -2.21
N GLU A 93 16.66 3.91 -0.97
CA GLU A 93 15.91 3.12 0.02
C GLU A 93 14.40 2.97 -0.31
N ALA A 94 13.90 3.71 -1.30
CA ALA A 94 12.52 3.63 -1.79
C ALA A 94 12.32 2.59 -2.92
N GLU A 95 13.40 1.91 -3.35
CA GLU A 95 13.36 0.86 -4.39
C GLU A 95 12.38 -0.28 -4.04
N GLY A 96 11.87 -0.95 -5.06
CA GLY A 96 11.03 -2.13 -4.94
C GLY A 96 9.56 -1.80 -4.68
N HIS A 97 8.80 -2.76 -4.19
CA HIS A 97 7.36 -2.59 -3.92
C HIS A 97 7.09 -1.74 -2.66
N GLY A 98 7.97 -1.77 -1.66
CA GLY A 98 7.91 -0.92 -0.46
C GLY A 98 7.53 -1.64 0.83
N THR A 99 6.78 -2.75 0.77
CA THR A 99 6.48 -3.59 1.95
C THR A 99 7.75 -4.16 2.57
N ASP A 100 8.71 -4.64 1.77
CA ASP A 100 10.01 -5.12 2.27
C ASP A 100 10.78 -4.07 3.04
N ALA A 101 10.74 -2.81 2.58
CA ALA A 101 11.38 -1.70 3.27
C ALA A 101 10.70 -1.40 4.63
N ALA A 102 9.37 -1.52 4.70
CA ALA A 102 8.63 -1.41 5.96
C ALA A 102 8.96 -2.57 6.91
N ILE A 103 8.99 -3.82 6.42
CA ILE A 103 9.37 -5.02 7.18
C ILE A 103 10.80 -4.87 7.72
N ARG A 104 11.76 -4.52 6.85
CA ARG A 104 13.15 -4.27 7.24
C ARG A 104 13.25 -3.16 8.28
N SER A 105 12.48 -2.09 8.13
CA SER A 105 12.48 -0.98 9.08
C SER A 105 11.99 -1.43 10.45
N TYR A 106 10.91 -2.23 10.50
CA TYR A 106 10.39 -2.83 11.72
C TYR A 106 11.46 -3.72 12.38
N HIS A 107 11.94 -4.75 11.69
CA HIS A 107 12.79 -5.79 12.29
C HIS A 107 14.22 -5.34 12.55
N ARG A 108 14.82 -4.58 11.62
CA ARG A 108 16.27 -4.29 11.65
C ARG A 108 16.62 -2.85 11.98
N LEU A 109 15.71 -1.88 11.77
CA LEU A 109 15.97 -0.45 12.00
C LEU A 109 15.16 0.13 13.18
N GLY A 110 14.54 -0.74 13.97
CA GLY A 110 13.77 -0.35 15.16
C GLY A 110 12.55 0.52 14.86
N GLY A 111 11.97 0.42 13.66
CA GLY A 111 10.86 1.26 13.18
C GLY A 111 11.28 2.65 12.70
N SER A 112 12.56 2.87 12.38
CA SER A 112 13.07 4.15 11.86
C SER A 112 13.07 4.18 10.33
N ILE A 113 12.45 5.21 9.75
CA ILE A 113 12.42 5.47 8.30
C ILE A 113 12.87 6.91 8.07
N ARG A 114 13.73 7.13 7.06
CA ARG A 114 14.21 8.47 6.70
C ARG A 114 13.04 9.31 6.14
N PRO A 115 12.83 10.57 6.58
CA PRO A 115 11.68 11.38 6.16
C PRO A 115 11.54 11.61 4.65
N ARG A 116 12.64 11.55 3.90
CA ARG A 116 12.64 11.67 2.43
C ARG A 116 12.04 10.45 1.71
N VAL A 117 12.10 9.26 2.33
CA VAL A 117 11.72 7.99 1.68
C VAL A 117 10.22 7.97 1.35
N PRO A 118 9.29 8.30 2.27
CA PRO A 118 7.87 8.39 1.96
C PRO A 118 7.55 9.36 0.83
N LEU A 119 8.21 10.52 0.79
CA LEU A 119 7.97 11.53 -0.23
C LEU A 119 8.41 11.04 -1.61
N VAL A 120 9.64 10.53 -1.72
CA VAL A 120 10.15 9.97 -2.98
C VAL A 120 9.32 8.77 -3.42
N LYS A 121 8.90 7.91 -2.47
CA LYS A 121 8.05 6.76 -2.77
C LYS A 121 6.71 7.19 -3.35
N ALA A 122 6.05 8.18 -2.75
CA ALA A 122 4.78 8.71 -3.23
C ALA A 122 4.89 9.21 -4.67
N LEU A 123 5.90 10.03 -4.97
CA LEU A 123 6.10 10.60 -6.30
C LEU A 123 6.48 9.54 -7.35
N ALA A 124 7.44 8.66 -7.03
CA ALA A 124 7.88 7.61 -7.94
C ALA A 124 6.77 6.58 -8.24
N SER A 125 6.00 6.20 -7.22
CA SER A 125 4.87 5.28 -7.39
C SER A 125 3.70 5.95 -8.11
N ALA A 126 3.42 7.23 -7.86
CA ALA A 126 2.42 7.98 -8.63
C ALA A 126 2.80 8.07 -10.11
N ALA A 127 4.07 8.35 -10.43
CA ALA A 127 4.55 8.35 -11.81
C ALA A 127 4.39 6.96 -12.47
N THR A 128 4.79 5.88 -11.77
CA THR A 128 4.71 4.52 -12.29
C THR A 128 3.27 4.05 -12.50
N ILE A 129 2.40 4.23 -11.49
CA ILE A 129 1.01 3.79 -11.55
C ILE A 129 0.22 4.67 -12.52
N GLY A 130 0.39 5.99 -12.42
CA GLY A 130 -0.31 6.96 -13.25
C GLY A 130 0.07 6.86 -14.73
N SER A 131 1.28 6.45 -15.07
CA SER A 131 1.65 6.20 -16.46
C SER A 131 1.13 4.88 -17.03
N GLY A 132 0.42 4.07 -16.24
CA GLY A 132 -0.06 2.74 -16.68
C GLY A 132 0.94 1.60 -16.46
N GLY A 133 1.96 1.80 -15.63
CA GLY A 133 2.89 0.74 -15.23
C GLY A 133 2.20 -0.33 -14.37
N SER A 134 2.64 -1.58 -14.50
CA SER A 134 2.11 -2.71 -13.72
C SER A 134 2.57 -2.64 -12.27
N ALA A 135 1.85 -1.87 -11.46
CA ALA A 135 2.12 -1.68 -10.05
C ALA A 135 0.82 -1.47 -9.25
N GLY A 136 0.80 -2.00 -8.03
CA GLY A 136 -0.28 -1.77 -7.06
C GLY A 136 0.01 -0.62 -6.12
N ARG A 137 -1.05 -0.01 -5.58
CA ARG A 137 -0.94 1.05 -4.55
C ARG A 137 -0.56 0.55 -3.15
N GLU A 138 -0.71 -0.76 -2.89
CA GLU A 138 -0.55 -1.39 -1.58
C GLU A 138 0.86 -1.20 -0.99
N GLY A 139 1.89 -1.63 -1.72
CA GLY A 139 3.28 -1.51 -1.26
C GLY A 139 3.73 -0.06 -1.04
N PRO A 140 3.46 0.87 -1.98
CA PRO A 140 3.73 2.28 -1.80
C PRO A 140 3.02 2.88 -0.58
N ILE A 141 1.70 2.69 -0.43
CA ILE A 141 0.98 3.28 0.71
C ILE A 141 1.45 2.70 2.03
N ALA A 142 1.80 1.40 2.08
CA ALA A 142 2.39 0.79 3.26
C ALA A 142 3.68 1.49 3.65
N GLN A 143 4.61 1.72 2.72
CA GLN A 143 5.88 2.39 3.02
C GLN A 143 5.70 3.87 3.39
N ILE A 144 4.81 4.58 2.70
CA ILE A 144 4.52 6.00 2.98
C ILE A 144 3.93 6.16 4.39
N ALA A 145 2.93 5.33 4.72
CA ALA A 145 2.25 5.36 6.01
C ALA A 145 3.14 4.82 7.15
N ALA A 146 4.02 3.85 6.88
CA ALA A 146 5.09 3.46 7.80
C ALA A 146 5.98 4.66 8.12
N GLY A 147 6.33 5.45 7.11
CA GLY A 147 7.10 6.68 7.29
C GLY A 147 6.42 7.71 8.18
N LEU A 148 5.12 7.91 8.03
CA LEU A 148 4.31 8.76 8.92
C LEU A 148 4.38 8.27 10.37
N GLY A 149 4.13 6.98 10.60
CA GLY A 149 4.20 6.39 11.95
C GLY A 149 5.60 6.46 12.55
N SER A 150 6.63 6.22 11.73
CA SER A 150 8.04 6.37 12.12
C SER A 150 8.40 7.80 12.51
N PHE A 151 7.93 8.78 11.73
CA PHE A 151 8.13 10.20 11.99
C PHE A 151 7.48 10.63 13.30
N ILE A 152 6.21 10.28 13.52
CA ILE A 152 5.49 10.58 14.76
C ILE A 152 6.17 9.92 15.95
N GLY A 153 6.52 8.63 15.85
CA GLY A 153 7.19 7.92 16.92
C GLY A 153 8.56 8.49 17.27
N THR A 154 9.32 8.94 16.26
CA THR A 154 10.62 9.59 16.46
C THR A 154 10.46 10.99 17.07
N LYS A 155 9.51 11.80 16.60
CA LYS A 155 9.23 13.15 17.12
C LYS A 155 8.79 13.12 18.59
N LEU A 156 8.01 12.11 18.97
CA LEU A 156 7.55 11.89 20.34
C LEU A 156 8.56 11.14 21.22
N LYS A 157 9.77 10.88 20.70
CA LYS A 157 10.87 10.16 21.38
C LYS A 157 10.40 8.84 22.01
N LEU A 158 9.58 8.09 21.27
CA LEU A 158 9.09 6.79 21.71
C LEU A 158 10.23 5.78 21.81
N SER A 159 10.06 4.81 22.72
CA SER A 159 10.93 3.63 22.77
C SER A 159 10.85 2.86 21.44
N VAL A 160 11.87 2.05 21.14
CA VAL A 160 11.88 1.24 19.91
C VAL A 160 10.64 0.33 19.79
N PRO A 161 10.19 -0.39 20.84
CA PRO A 161 8.95 -1.16 20.79
C PRO A 161 7.72 -0.29 20.50
N ASP A 162 7.59 0.86 21.14
CA ASP A 162 6.45 1.76 20.93
C ASP A 162 6.45 2.38 19.53
N ARG A 163 7.62 2.77 19.01
CA ARG A 163 7.77 3.29 17.64
C ARG A 163 7.38 2.24 16.61
N ARG A 164 7.74 0.97 16.83
CA ARG A 164 7.31 -0.17 16.02
C ARG A 164 5.79 -0.31 15.98
N VAL A 165 5.12 -0.24 17.13
CA VAL A 165 3.65 -0.29 17.21
C VAL A 165 3.01 0.88 16.45
N VAL A 166 3.50 2.10 16.65
CA VAL A 166 3.00 3.32 15.96
C VAL A 166 3.25 3.24 14.45
N MET A 167 4.38 2.67 14.02
CA MET A 167 4.67 2.43 12.60
C MET A 167 3.64 1.48 11.98
N LEU A 168 3.40 0.32 12.60
CA LEU A 168 2.40 -0.65 12.14
C LEU A 168 0.99 -0.04 12.12
N THR A 169 0.62 0.65 13.20
CA THR A 169 -0.67 1.33 13.32
C THR A 169 -0.89 2.34 12.18
N GLY A 170 0.18 3.05 11.78
CA GLY A 170 0.15 3.96 10.62
C GLY A 170 -0.07 3.22 9.31
N ILE A 171 0.60 2.08 9.11
CA ILE A 171 0.41 1.23 7.91
C ILE A 171 -1.03 0.75 7.81
N ALA A 172 -1.60 0.24 8.91
CA ALA A 172 -2.99 -0.20 8.98
C ALA A 172 -3.95 0.93 8.57
N ALA A 173 -3.75 2.14 9.10
CA ALA A 173 -4.53 3.33 8.73
C ALA A 173 -4.43 3.67 7.23
N GLY A 174 -3.21 3.75 6.69
CA GLY A 174 -2.98 4.09 5.27
C GLY A 174 -3.59 3.07 4.31
N ILE A 175 -3.40 1.78 4.57
CA ILE A 175 -4.00 0.70 3.77
C ILE A 175 -5.52 0.71 3.91
N SER A 176 -6.06 0.89 5.11
CA SER A 176 -7.51 0.96 5.35
C SER A 176 -8.17 2.06 4.52
N ALA A 177 -7.57 3.27 4.52
CA ALA A 177 -8.08 4.39 3.74
C ALA A 177 -8.00 4.12 2.23
N SER A 178 -6.88 3.59 1.73
CA SER A 178 -6.74 3.28 0.29
C SER A 178 -7.70 2.19 -0.17
N PHE A 179 -7.87 1.13 0.61
CA PHE A 179 -8.62 -0.06 0.19
C PHE A 179 -10.04 -0.14 0.72
N LYS A 180 -10.48 0.84 1.53
CA LYS A 180 -11.78 0.84 2.20
C LYS A 180 -12.06 -0.47 2.96
N SER A 181 -11.04 -1.06 3.57
CA SER A 181 -11.11 -2.35 4.25
C SER A 181 -10.43 -2.29 5.63
N PRO A 182 -11.16 -1.87 6.68
CA PRO A 182 -10.56 -1.63 8.01
C PRO A 182 -9.99 -2.90 8.64
N LEU A 183 -10.78 -3.98 8.63
CA LEU A 183 -10.39 -5.26 9.24
C LEU A 183 -9.29 -5.95 8.42
N GLY A 184 -9.42 -5.95 7.09
CA GLY A 184 -8.40 -6.50 6.20
C GLY A 184 -7.06 -5.79 6.36
N ALA A 185 -7.04 -4.46 6.43
CA ALA A 185 -5.82 -3.69 6.65
C ALA A 185 -5.18 -3.94 8.01
N ALA A 186 -5.98 -4.08 9.08
CA ALA A 186 -5.47 -4.35 10.41
C ALA A 186 -4.84 -5.75 10.50
N LEU A 187 -5.50 -6.77 9.96
CA LEU A 187 -4.99 -8.15 9.91
C LEU A 187 -3.74 -8.25 9.04
N PHE A 188 -3.78 -7.70 7.82
CA PHE A 188 -2.64 -7.66 6.91
C PHE A 188 -1.40 -7.07 7.59
N THR A 189 -1.57 -5.96 8.31
CA THR A 189 -0.46 -5.28 8.98
C THR A 189 0.19 -6.16 10.05
N VAL A 190 -0.59 -6.92 10.82
CA VAL A 190 -0.03 -7.77 11.89
C VAL A 190 0.47 -9.12 11.36
N GLU A 191 -0.10 -9.64 10.28
CA GLU A 191 0.30 -10.93 9.70
C GLU A 191 1.52 -10.82 8.79
N VAL A 192 1.51 -9.87 7.87
CA VAL A 192 2.54 -9.79 6.80
C VAL A 192 3.81 -9.09 7.29
N LEU A 193 3.70 -8.17 8.25
CA LEU A 193 4.85 -7.39 8.70
C LEU A 193 5.59 -8.01 9.90
N TYR A 194 4.96 -8.92 10.63
CA TYR A 194 5.64 -9.73 11.64
C TYR A 194 6.39 -10.87 10.95
N GLY A 195 7.73 -10.87 11.08
CA GLY A 195 8.61 -11.90 10.52
C GLY A 195 8.59 -13.22 11.29
N GLY A 196 7.74 -13.36 12.31
CA GLY A 196 7.56 -14.57 13.11
C GLY A 196 6.11 -14.70 13.59
N LEU A 197 5.73 -15.90 14.06
CA LEU A 197 4.40 -16.27 14.57
C LEU A 197 3.99 -15.53 15.88
N GLU A 198 4.77 -14.56 16.32
CA GLU A 198 4.50 -13.77 17.53
C GLU A 198 3.41 -12.74 17.24
N PHE A 199 2.18 -13.23 17.20
CA PHE A 199 0.97 -12.43 17.07
C PHE A 199 0.79 -11.59 18.34
N GLU A 200 1.28 -10.34 18.34
CA GLU A 200 0.98 -9.41 19.44
C GLU A 200 -0.47 -8.93 19.31
N THR A 201 -1.39 -9.68 19.94
CA THR A 201 -2.82 -9.35 20.01
C THR A 201 -3.10 -7.90 20.46
N GLY A 202 -2.22 -7.32 21.29
CA GLY A 202 -2.30 -5.92 21.69
C GLY A 202 -2.12 -4.92 20.54
N VAL A 203 -1.27 -5.22 19.55
CA VAL A 203 -1.03 -4.37 18.39
C VAL A 203 -2.23 -4.40 17.43
N LEU A 204 -2.87 -5.57 17.28
CA LEU A 204 -4.07 -5.70 16.47
C LEU A 204 -5.16 -4.73 16.91
N ALA A 205 -5.39 -4.57 18.22
CA ALA A 205 -6.39 -3.63 18.73
C ALA A 205 -6.10 -2.18 18.30
N PHE A 206 -4.84 -1.73 18.37
CA PHE A 206 -4.42 -0.40 17.92
C PHE A 206 -4.57 -0.23 16.40
N CYS A 207 -4.20 -1.26 15.62
CA CYS A 207 -4.41 -1.29 14.18
C CYS A 207 -5.89 -1.21 13.81
N VAL A 208 -6.77 -1.95 14.49
CA VAL A 208 -8.23 -1.90 14.26
C VAL A 208 -8.78 -0.50 14.53
N ILE A 209 -8.38 0.14 15.64
CA ILE A 209 -8.79 1.51 15.96
C ILE A 209 -8.35 2.48 14.86
N ALA A 210 -7.06 2.47 14.51
CA ALA A 210 -6.53 3.39 13.52
C ALA A 210 -7.13 3.16 12.12
N SER A 211 -7.26 1.90 11.69
CA SER A 211 -7.91 1.53 10.43
C SER A 211 -9.37 1.96 10.38
N SER A 212 -10.12 1.83 11.48
CA SER A 212 -11.53 2.25 11.56
C SER A 212 -11.67 3.76 11.45
N VAL A 213 -10.81 4.51 12.17
CA VAL A 213 -10.77 5.97 12.06
C VAL A 213 -10.36 6.40 10.66
N ALA A 214 -9.36 5.76 10.06
CA ALA A 214 -8.91 6.09 8.71
C ALA A 214 -10.00 5.86 7.66
N TYR A 215 -10.74 4.74 7.77
CA TYR A 215 -11.90 4.48 6.93
C TYR A 215 -12.99 5.53 7.12
N ALA A 216 -13.27 5.91 8.36
CA ALA A 216 -14.26 6.94 8.66
C ALA A 216 -13.89 8.29 8.03
N VAL A 217 -12.64 8.72 8.24
CA VAL A 217 -12.11 9.97 7.67
C VAL A 217 -12.13 9.91 6.14
N ASN A 218 -11.68 8.81 5.54
CA ASN A 218 -11.66 8.60 4.10
C ASN A 218 -13.07 8.61 3.48
N GLY A 219 -14.06 8.08 4.20
CA GLY A 219 -15.46 8.06 3.77
C GLY A 219 -16.07 9.45 3.60
N PHE A 220 -15.59 10.47 4.32
CA PHE A 220 -16.02 11.86 4.10
C PHE A 220 -15.53 12.44 2.77
N PHE A 221 -14.39 11.97 2.25
CA PHE A 221 -13.81 12.45 0.99
C PHE A 221 -14.29 11.64 -0.22
N SER A 222 -14.33 10.31 -0.10
CA SER A 222 -14.54 9.39 -1.22
C SER A 222 -15.78 8.50 -1.08
N GLY A 223 -16.65 8.81 -0.10
CA GLY A 223 -17.86 8.06 0.20
C GLY A 223 -17.62 6.66 0.78
N TRP A 224 -18.72 5.97 1.07
CA TRP A 224 -18.75 4.69 1.80
C TRP A 224 -18.90 3.45 0.92
N ILE A 225 -18.96 3.65 -0.40
CA ILE A 225 -19.20 2.57 -1.35
C ILE A 225 -17.94 1.68 -1.41
N PRO A 226 -18.08 0.35 -1.40
CA PRO A 226 -16.97 -0.57 -1.63
C PRO A 226 -16.30 -0.34 -2.98
N ILE A 227 -15.00 -0.59 -3.04
CA ILE A 227 -14.21 -0.39 -4.26
C ILE A 227 -14.64 -1.38 -5.36
N PHE A 228 -15.02 -2.59 -4.96
CA PHE A 228 -15.54 -3.63 -5.84
C PHE A 228 -16.99 -3.94 -5.47
N GLN A 229 -17.88 -3.92 -6.45
CA GLN A 229 -19.27 -4.34 -6.31
C GLN A 229 -19.38 -5.80 -6.72
N ILE A 230 -19.86 -6.63 -5.80
CA ILE A 230 -20.10 -8.05 -6.05
C ILE A 230 -21.58 -8.23 -6.41
N PRO A 231 -21.92 -8.97 -7.48
CA PRO A 231 -23.31 -9.27 -7.82
C PRO A 231 -24.04 -9.92 -6.63
N PRO A 232 -25.26 -9.46 -6.28
CA PRO A 232 -25.98 -9.94 -5.09
C PRO A 232 -26.44 -11.40 -5.20
N ASP A 233 -26.50 -11.94 -6.42
CA ASP A 233 -26.82 -13.32 -6.76
C ASP A 233 -25.62 -14.27 -6.63
N LEU A 234 -24.41 -13.76 -6.38
CA LEU A 234 -23.22 -14.56 -6.13
C LEU A 234 -23.27 -15.17 -4.71
N ALA A 235 -24.00 -16.27 -4.58
CA ALA A 235 -24.14 -17.02 -3.33
C ALA A 235 -23.55 -18.43 -3.44
N PHE A 236 -23.16 -18.98 -2.29
CA PHE A 236 -22.84 -20.39 -2.17
C PHE A 236 -24.13 -21.20 -2.33
N THR A 237 -24.30 -21.86 -3.48
CA THR A 237 -25.55 -22.56 -3.81
C THR A 237 -25.43 -24.07 -3.70
N ARG A 238 -24.23 -24.64 -3.93
CA ARG A 238 -24.03 -26.09 -3.92
C ARG A 238 -22.81 -26.48 -3.10
N SER A 239 -22.92 -27.57 -2.35
CA SER A 239 -21.79 -28.14 -1.59
C SER A 239 -20.62 -28.56 -2.48
N THR A 240 -20.87 -28.89 -3.75
CA THR A 240 -19.84 -29.18 -4.76
C THR A 240 -18.94 -27.98 -5.08
N ASP A 241 -19.40 -26.76 -4.82
CA ASP A 241 -18.60 -25.54 -5.06
C ASP A 241 -17.36 -25.52 -4.15
N LEU A 242 -17.41 -26.17 -2.97
CA LEU A 242 -16.26 -26.32 -2.08
C LEU A 242 -15.11 -27.08 -2.72
N PHE A 243 -15.40 -28.09 -3.55
CA PHE A 243 -14.36 -28.83 -4.27
C PHE A 243 -13.63 -27.89 -5.25
N TRP A 244 -14.37 -27.06 -5.97
CA TRP A 244 -13.78 -26.07 -6.87
C TRP A 244 -12.99 -25.00 -6.14
N PHE A 245 -13.46 -24.52 -4.98
CA PHE A 245 -12.69 -23.60 -4.14
C PHE A 245 -11.42 -24.23 -3.58
N ALA A 246 -11.46 -25.51 -3.20
CA ALA A 246 -10.27 -26.24 -2.77
C ALA A 246 -9.26 -26.38 -3.92
N MET A 247 -9.73 -26.73 -5.11
CA MET A 247 -8.88 -26.83 -6.31
C MET A 247 -8.28 -25.47 -6.69
N LEU A 248 -9.07 -24.40 -6.62
CA LEU A 248 -8.59 -23.02 -6.80
C LEU A 248 -7.52 -22.68 -5.75
N GLY A 249 -7.73 -23.06 -4.49
CA GLY A 249 -6.75 -22.90 -3.41
C GLY A 249 -5.41 -23.56 -3.72
N VAL A 250 -5.42 -24.79 -4.25
CA VAL A 250 -4.20 -25.49 -4.69
C VAL A 250 -3.52 -24.74 -5.85
N ILE A 251 -4.28 -24.31 -6.86
CA ILE A 251 -3.76 -23.54 -7.99
C ILE A 251 -3.14 -22.22 -7.53
N CYS A 252 -3.80 -21.50 -6.63
CA CYS A 252 -3.29 -20.27 -6.04
C CYS A 252 -2.03 -20.52 -5.21
N GLY A 253 -1.96 -21.63 -4.46
CA GLY A 253 -0.77 -22.02 -3.69
C GLY A 253 0.45 -22.28 -4.60
N ILE A 254 0.25 -23.03 -5.69
CA ILE A 254 1.29 -23.28 -6.69
C ILE A 254 1.72 -21.95 -7.33
N SER A 255 0.76 -21.16 -7.81
CA SER A 255 1.03 -19.87 -8.45
C SER A 255 1.75 -18.89 -7.51
N GLY A 256 1.36 -18.85 -6.25
CA GLY A 256 1.97 -18.02 -5.21
C GLY A 256 3.40 -18.41 -4.85
N SER A 257 3.82 -19.65 -5.10
CA SER A 257 5.22 -20.08 -4.94
C SER A 257 6.08 -19.78 -6.19
N LEU A 258 5.49 -19.84 -7.38
CA LEU A 258 6.18 -19.63 -8.65
C LEU A 258 6.40 -18.15 -8.96
N LEU A 259 5.38 -17.31 -8.76
CA LEU A 259 5.41 -15.89 -9.14
C LEU A 259 6.55 -15.10 -8.46
N PRO A 260 6.78 -15.20 -7.14
CA PRO A 260 7.91 -14.51 -6.50
C PRO A 260 9.25 -15.00 -7.03
N THR A 261 9.39 -16.31 -7.27
CA THR A 261 10.63 -16.90 -7.80
C THR A 261 10.96 -16.34 -9.18
N LEU A 262 9.97 -16.25 -10.07
CA LEU A 262 10.13 -15.64 -11.39
C LEU A 262 10.44 -14.14 -11.28
N PHE A 263 9.69 -13.43 -10.43
CA PHE A 263 9.89 -12.00 -10.20
C PHE A 263 11.32 -11.69 -9.76
N TYR A 264 11.86 -12.42 -8.78
CA TYR A 264 13.22 -12.21 -8.29
C TYR A 264 14.29 -12.58 -9.31
N ARG A 265 14.05 -13.60 -10.17
CA ARG A 265 14.95 -13.91 -11.29
C ARG A 265 15.01 -12.79 -12.32
N PHE A 266 13.86 -12.24 -12.72
CA PHE A 266 13.82 -11.09 -13.63
C PHE A 266 14.50 -9.86 -12.99
N ASN A 267 14.24 -9.60 -11.71
CA ASN A 267 14.89 -8.51 -10.99
C ASN A 267 16.42 -8.65 -10.96
N GLN A 268 16.94 -9.86 -10.75
CA GLN A 268 18.38 -10.14 -10.83
C GLN A 268 18.93 -9.89 -12.24
N TYR A 269 18.25 -10.39 -13.27
CA TYR A 269 18.63 -10.15 -14.65
C TYR A 269 18.73 -8.66 -14.98
N PHE A 270 17.74 -7.85 -14.56
CA PHE A 270 17.79 -6.39 -14.75
C PHE A 270 18.92 -5.71 -13.97
N LYS A 271 19.32 -6.25 -12.81
CA LYS A 271 20.46 -5.73 -12.03
C LYS A 271 21.82 -6.08 -12.63
N GLU A 272 21.90 -7.16 -13.41
CA GLU A 272 23.12 -7.58 -14.12
C GLU A 272 23.35 -6.79 -15.42
N LEU A 273 22.29 -6.20 -15.99
CA LEU A 273 22.45 -5.27 -17.11
C LEU A 273 23.32 -4.10 -16.66
N SER A 274 24.45 -3.86 -17.33
CA SER A 274 25.39 -2.78 -17.02
C SER A 274 24.87 -1.39 -17.42
N ILE A 275 23.58 -1.14 -17.24
CA ILE A 275 22.95 0.16 -17.42
C ILE A 275 23.04 0.84 -16.06
N TYR A 276 24.23 1.37 -15.77
CA TYR A 276 24.46 2.23 -14.61
C TYR A 276 23.61 3.50 -14.75
N PRO A 277 22.98 4.01 -13.68
CA PRO A 277 22.44 5.37 -13.66
C PRO A 277 23.57 6.42 -13.70
#